data_AF-A0A0B6YK61-F1
#
_entry.id   AF-A0A0B6YK61-F1
#
_cell.length_a   1.000
_cell.length_b   1.000
_cell.length_c   1.000
_cell.angle_alpha   90.00
_cell.angle_beta   90.00
_cell.angle_gamma   90.00
#
_symmetry.space_group_name_H-M   'P 1'
#
loop_
_entity.id
_entity.type
_entity.pdbx_description
1 polymer ?
#
loop_
_entity_poly.entity_id
_entity_poly.type
_entity_poly.pdbx_seq_one_letter_code
_entity_poly.pdbx_strand_id
1 'polypeptide(L)'
;LGAVKWQLVLYTLLTFTVLYFCLWKGVKSTGKVVYITATLPYVVMTILLVRGVLLPGAGVGIRYFITPKIDSLQRPKVWIDAAVQIFFSVGTGFGTHIAYASYNKFHSNCKRDCIITVAVNSFTSIFSGVVIFSYLGFLSLKTQKDIDKVATEGPGLVFIVYPEAIATLPGSMFWAIIFFFMLLALGLDSAFGGLESPLTGIRDEFS
;
A
#
# COMPACT_ATOMS: atom_id res chain seq x y z
N LEU A 1 -29.99 -3.27 -8.96
CA LEU A 1 -29.14 -2.85 -7.83
C LEU A 1 -29.48 -3.69 -6.60
N GLY A 2 -28.50 -4.12 -5.82
CA GLY A 2 -28.70 -4.90 -4.58
C GLY A 2 -29.08 -4.03 -3.38
N ALA A 3 -29.45 -4.65 -2.26
CA ALA A 3 -29.76 -3.95 -1.01
C ALA A 3 -28.50 -3.33 -0.37
N VAL A 4 -28.69 -2.22 0.35
CA VAL A 4 -27.63 -1.55 1.12
C VAL A 4 -27.15 -2.46 2.25
N LYS A 5 -25.84 -2.71 2.31
CA LYS A 5 -25.21 -3.43 3.42
C LYS A 5 -24.88 -2.46 4.55
N TRP A 6 -25.73 -2.40 5.57
CA TRP A 6 -25.59 -1.46 6.69
C TRP A 6 -24.25 -1.53 7.42
N GLN A 7 -23.64 -2.72 7.51
CA GLN A 7 -22.30 -2.88 8.08
C GLN A 7 -21.25 -2.07 7.31
N LEU A 8 -21.28 -2.09 5.97
CA LEU A 8 -20.37 -1.30 5.14
C LEU A 8 -20.62 0.20 5.27
N VAL A 9 -21.88 0.60 5.45
CA VAL A 9 -22.23 2.00 5.72
C VAL A 9 -21.58 2.46 7.02
N LEU A 10 -21.69 1.66 8.09
CA LEU A 10 -21.06 1.97 9.38
C LEU A 10 -19.53 2.05 9.29
N TYR A 11 -18.87 1.10 8.61
CA TYR A 11 -17.42 1.15 8.42
C TYR A 11 -16.97 2.33 7.56
N THR A 12 -17.74 2.69 6.54
CA THR A 12 -17.51 3.88 5.73
C THR A 12 -17.63 5.15 6.58
N LEU A 13 -18.71 5.29 7.36
CA LEU A 13 -18.91 6.43 8.26
C LEU A 13 -17.78 6.55 9.28
N LEU A 14 -17.36 5.44 9.88
CA LEU A 14 -16.23 5.41 10.80
C LEU A 14 -14.93 5.88 10.12
N THR A 15 -14.67 5.39 8.90
CA THR A 15 -13.47 5.78 8.13
C THR A 15 -13.46 7.28 7.84
N PHE A 16 -14.58 7.84 7.36
CA PHE A 16 -14.69 9.28 7.11
C PHE A 16 -14.59 10.12 8.39
N THR A 17 -15.11 9.61 9.51
CA THR A 17 -14.97 10.26 10.82
C THR A 17 -13.50 10.35 11.23
N VAL A 18 -12.74 9.25 11.08
CA VAL A 18 -11.30 9.24 11.34
C VAL A 18 -10.58 10.21 10.41
N LEU A 19 -10.84 10.16 9.10
CA LEU A 19 -10.24 11.07 8.12
C LEU A 19 -10.49 12.54 8.48
N TYR A 20 -11.72 12.89 8.85
CA TYR A 20 -12.08 14.23 9.27
C TYR A 20 -11.24 14.71 10.45
N PHE A 21 -11.11 13.91 11.52
CA PHE A 21 -10.29 14.30 12.68
C PHE A 21 -8.80 14.40 12.36
N CYS A 22 -8.29 13.55 11.47
CA CYS A 22 -6.89 13.62 11.03
C CYS A 22 -6.62 14.91 10.23
N LEU A 23 -7.57 15.33 9.38
CA LEU A 23 -7.43 16.48 8.49
C LEU A 23 -7.92 17.81 9.09
N TRP A 24 -8.66 17.82 10.22
CA TRP A 24 -9.33 19.01 10.76
C TRP A 24 -8.43 20.26 10.79
N LYS A 25 -7.18 20.13 11.25
CA LYS A 25 -6.23 21.26 11.36
C LYS A 25 -5.26 21.35 10.18
N GLY A 26 -5.63 20.79 9.04
CA GLY A 26 -4.81 20.63 7.83
C GLY A 26 -3.49 19.92 8.12
N VAL A 27 -2.45 20.29 7.36
CA VAL A 27 -1.09 19.72 7.45
C VAL A 27 -0.48 19.68 8.86
N LYS A 28 -0.90 20.54 9.80
CA LYS A 28 -0.41 20.51 11.19
C LYS A 28 -0.90 19.29 11.97
N SER A 29 -2.12 18.83 11.70
CA SER A 29 -2.69 17.62 12.30
C SER A 29 -2.23 16.40 11.51
N THR A 30 -2.45 16.43 10.20
CA THR A 30 -2.05 15.36 9.28
C THR A 30 -0.58 15.01 9.50
N GLY A 31 0.31 16.01 9.48
CA GLY A 31 1.76 15.84 9.67
C GLY A 31 2.16 15.10 10.94
N LYS A 32 1.35 15.13 12.02
CA LYS A 32 1.59 14.34 13.24
C LYS A 32 1.09 12.91 13.12
N VAL A 33 -0.07 12.72 12.49
CA VAL A 33 -0.67 11.39 12.27
C VAL A 33 0.22 10.56 11.34
N VAL A 34 0.78 11.18 10.28
CA VAL A 34 1.63 10.47 9.30
C VAL A 34 2.88 9.84 9.92
N TYR A 35 3.39 10.37 11.05
CA TYR A 35 4.51 9.73 11.76
C TYR A 35 4.20 8.32 12.25
N ILE A 36 2.93 8.00 12.50
CA ILE A 36 2.51 6.66 12.89
C ILE A 36 2.05 5.89 11.66
N THR A 37 1.15 6.48 10.87
CA THR A 37 0.49 5.77 9.76
C THR A 37 1.45 5.44 8.62
N ALA A 38 2.46 6.26 8.33
CA ALA A 38 3.44 5.94 7.29
C ALA A 38 4.58 5.04 7.79
N THR A 39 4.92 5.04 9.08
CA THR A 39 6.01 4.19 9.61
C THR A 39 5.53 2.78 9.97
N LEU A 40 4.30 2.67 10.48
CA LEU A 40 3.72 1.40 10.91
C LEU A 40 3.77 0.31 9.82
N PRO A 41 3.44 0.59 8.54
CA PRO A 41 3.56 -0.41 7.49
C PRO A 41 4.95 -0.99 7.36
N TYR A 42 6.02 -0.22 7.51
CA TYR A 42 7.38 -0.76 7.46
C TYR A 42 7.68 -1.70 8.63
N VAL A 43 7.21 -1.36 9.84
CA VAL A 43 7.35 -2.22 11.01
C VAL A 43 6.60 -3.54 10.79
N VAL A 44 5.34 -3.46 10.39
CA VAL A 44 4.49 -4.65 10.15
C VAL A 44 5.04 -5.49 9.00
N MET A 45 5.41 -4.88 7.87
CA MET A 45 6.01 -5.61 6.74
C MET A 45 7.32 -6.29 7.12
N THR A 46 8.14 -5.67 7.99
CA THR A 46 9.37 -6.32 8.50
C THR A 46 9.04 -7.53 9.36
N ILE A 47 8.08 -7.42 10.29
CA ILE A 47 7.63 -8.55 11.12
C ILE A 47 7.06 -9.67 10.25
N LEU A 48 6.23 -9.33 9.26
CA LEU A 48 5.68 -10.29 8.32
C LEU A 48 6.76 -10.91 7.45
N LEU A 49 7.76 -10.16 6.99
CA LEU A 49 8.88 -10.71 6.23
C LEU A 49 9.63 -11.76 7.05
N VAL A 50 10.03 -11.42 8.27
CA VAL A 50 10.76 -12.34 9.17
C VAL A 50 9.93 -13.61 9.38
N ARG A 51 8.62 -13.49 9.62
CA ARG A 51 7.76 -14.67 9.76
C ARG A 51 7.64 -15.47 8.45
N GLY A 52 7.46 -14.76 7.34
CA GLY A 52 7.21 -15.31 6.01
C GLY A 52 8.39 -16.10 5.47
N VAL A 53 9.62 -15.60 5.61
CA VAL A 53 10.82 -16.34 5.17
C VAL A 53 11.10 -17.61 5.96
N LEU A 54 10.56 -17.71 7.19
CA LEU A 54 10.64 -18.91 8.02
C LEU A 54 9.57 -19.97 7.65
N LEU A 55 8.67 -19.68 6.70
CA LEU A 55 7.66 -20.63 6.25
C LEU A 55 8.23 -21.58 5.18
N PRO A 56 7.80 -22.85 5.18
CA PRO A 56 8.20 -23.77 4.12
C PRO A 56 7.67 -23.29 2.77
N GLY A 57 8.48 -23.35 1.72
CA GLY A 57 8.10 -22.89 0.38
C GLY A 57 8.28 -21.38 0.13
N ALA A 58 8.64 -20.58 1.15
CA ALA A 58 8.86 -19.14 0.98
C ALA A 58 9.91 -18.80 -0.10
N GLY A 59 11.01 -19.58 -0.15
CA GLY A 59 12.05 -19.42 -1.17
C GLY A 59 11.55 -19.64 -2.60
N VAL A 60 10.56 -20.51 -2.82
CA VAL A 60 9.96 -20.74 -4.14
C VAL A 60 9.19 -19.50 -4.58
N GLY A 61 8.42 -18.92 -3.66
CA GLY A 61 7.69 -17.66 -3.87
C GLY A 61 8.61 -16.49 -4.18
N ILE A 62 9.64 -16.27 -3.36
CA ILE A 62 10.61 -15.18 -3.56
C ILE A 62 11.36 -15.39 -4.88
N ARG A 63 11.77 -16.62 -5.20
CA ARG A 63 12.41 -16.94 -6.48
C ARG A 63 11.50 -16.62 -7.66
N TYR A 64 10.22 -16.97 -7.57
CA TYR A 64 9.23 -16.62 -8.61
C TYR A 64 9.14 -15.11 -8.82
N PHE A 65 9.17 -14.31 -7.76
CA PHE A 65 9.11 -12.84 -7.84
C PHE A 65 10.32 -12.24 -8.53
N ILE A 66 11.53 -12.69 -8.19
CA ILE A 66 12.78 -12.07 -8.66
C ILE A 66 13.31 -12.64 -9.97
N THR A 67 12.83 -13.82 -10.41
CA THR A 67 13.36 -14.48 -11.61
C THR A 67 12.94 -13.70 -12.86
N PRO A 68 13.88 -13.07 -13.59
CA PRO A 68 13.54 -12.24 -14.73
C PRO A 68 13.11 -13.10 -15.93
N LYS A 69 12.01 -12.70 -16.58
CA LYS A 69 11.54 -13.30 -17.84
C LYS A 69 11.83 -12.34 -18.99
N ILE A 70 13.06 -12.34 -19.50
CA ILE A 70 13.56 -11.36 -20.48
C ILE A 70 12.70 -11.30 -21.75
N ASP A 71 12.19 -12.44 -22.22
CA ASP A 71 11.29 -12.51 -23.38
C ASP A 71 10.03 -11.65 -23.21
N SER A 72 9.63 -11.37 -21.97
CA SER A 72 8.48 -10.51 -21.69
C SER A 72 8.68 -9.06 -22.14
N LEU A 73 9.93 -8.58 -22.18
CA LEU A 73 10.25 -7.20 -22.53
C LEU A 73 9.97 -6.87 -24.00
N GLN A 74 9.85 -7.89 -24.85
CA GLN A 74 9.45 -7.73 -26.26
C GLN A 74 7.97 -7.34 -26.41
N ARG A 75 7.15 -7.58 -25.37
CA ARG A 75 5.71 -7.33 -25.42
C ARG A 75 5.42 -5.87 -25.05
N PRO A 76 4.86 -5.04 -25.95
CA PRO A 76 4.57 -3.63 -25.65
C PRO A 76 3.70 -3.43 -24.42
N LYS A 77 2.78 -4.37 -24.16
CA LYS A 77 1.92 -4.35 -22.98
C LYS A 77 2.69 -4.27 -21.66
N VAL A 78 3.85 -4.93 -21.54
CA VAL A 78 4.68 -4.90 -20.32
C VAL A 78 5.17 -3.48 -20.01
N TRP A 79 5.49 -2.70 -21.04
CA TRP A 79 5.91 -1.31 -20.89
C TRP A 79 4.75 -0.37 -20.57
N ILE A 80 3.58 -0.61 -21.16
CA ILE A 80 2.35 0.12 -20.83
C ILE A 80 1.99 -0.12 -19.36
N ASP A 81 1.97 -1.39 -18.93
CA ASP A 81 1.66 -1.76 -17.55
C ASP A 81 2.68 -1.15 -16.57
N ALA A 82 3.97 -1.15 -16.91
CA ALA A 82 5.00 -0.51 -16.10
C ALA A 82 4.83 1.02 -16.00
N ALA A 83 4.49 1.69 -17.10
CA ALA A 83 4.25 3.13 -17.13
C ALA A 83 3.00 3.52 -16.32
N VAL A 84 1.91 2.75 -16.47
CA VAL A 84 0.68 2.91 -15.70
C VAL A 84 0.96 2.69 -14.20
N GLN A 85 1.68 1.62 -13.86
CA GLN A 85 2.00 1.28 -12.48
C GLN A 85 2.81 2.40 -11.81
N ILE A 86 3.86 2.92 -12.43
CA ILE A 86 4.68 3.97 -11.81
C ILE A 86 3.92 5.31 -11.73
N PHE A 87 3.11 5.64 -12.74
CA PHE A 87 2.31 6.86 -12.76
C PHE A 87 1.32 6.92 -11.58
N PHE A 88 0.55 5.84 -11.40
CA PHE A 88 -0.41 5.74 -10.30
C PHE A 88 0.24 5.48 -8.95
N SER A 89 1.36 4.74 -8.90
CA SER A 89 2.10 4.48 -7.65
C SER A 89 2.68 5.76 -7.05
N VAL A 90 3.27 6.63 -7.87
CA VAL A 90 3.79 7.93 -7.39
C VAL A 90 2.64 8.91 -7.15
N GLY A 91 1.48 8.74 -7.79
CA GLY A 91 0.36 9.67 -7.69
C GLY A 91 0.64 11.00 -8.38
N THR A 92 1.33 10.95 -9.54
CA THR A 92 1.63 12.17 -10.31
C THR A 92 0.36 12.69 -10.98
N GLY A 93 0.15 14.02 -10.97
CA GLY A 93 -0.97 14.67 -11.65
C GLY A 93 -2.26 14.81 -10.84
N PHE A 94 -2.33 14.27 -9.62
CA PHE A 94 -3.52 14.39 -8.74
C PHE A 94 -3.58 15.69 -7.91
N GLY A 95 -2.61 16.61 -8.08
CA GLY A 95 -2.52 17.85 -7.31
C GLY A 95 -2.00 17.68 -5.87
N THR A 96 -2.00 16.46 -5.31
CA THR A 96 -1.51 16.17 -3.95
C THR A 96 -0.09 16.66 -3.69
N HIS A 97 0.84 16.37 -4.61
CA HIS A 97 2.23 16.83 -4.45
C HIS A 97 2.37 18.34 -4.52
N ILE A 98 1.54 19.01 -5.34
CA ILE A 98 1.52 20.47 -5.43
C ILE A 98 0.99 21.06 -4.13
N ALA A 99 -0.13 20.52 -3.62
CA ALA A 99 -0.72 20.93 -2.35
C ALA A 99 0.25 20.72 -1.18
N TYR A 100 0.92 19.58 -1.07
CA TYR A 100 1.92 19.39 0.00
C TYR A 100 3.15 20.28 -0.18
N ALA A 101 3.62 20.48 -1.40
CA ALA A 101 4.76 21.34 -1.66
C ALA A 101 4.47 22.83 -1.37
N SER A 102 3.22 23.29 -1.47
CA SER A 102 2.85 24.68 -1.14
C SER A 102 3.05 25.01 0.33
N TYR A 103 3.04 24.02 1.23
CA TYR A 103 3.33 24.18 2.65
C TYR A 103 4.83 24.14 3.00
N ASN A 104 5.72 23.91 2.03
CA ASN A 104 7.17 23.88 2.27
C ASN A 104 7.74 25.29 2.51
N LYS A 105 8.89 25.34 3.19
CA LYS A 105 9.70 26.57 3.23
C LYS A 105 10.17 26.92 1.81
N PHE A 106 10.20 28.21 1.48
CA PHE A 106 10.56 28.71 0.15
C PHE A 106 11.93 28.21 -0.36
N HIS A 107 12.93 28.09 0.52
CA HIS A 107 14.26 27.59 0.18
C HIS A 107 14.49 26.10 0.53
N SER A 108 13.42 25.29 0.58
CA SER A 108 13.57 23.84 0.75
C SER A 108 14.13 23.17 -0.51
N ASN A 109 14.93 22.11 -0.34
CA ASN A 109 15.49 21.36 -1.46
C ASN A 109 14.48 20.34 -2.01
N CYS A 110 13.49 20.82 -2.75
CA CYS A 110 12.42 19.99 -3.31
C CYS A 110 12.93 18.89 -4.26
N LYS A 111 14.05 19.12 -4.97
CA LYS A 111 14.66 18.12 -5.86
C LYS A 111 15.15 16.91 -5.07
N ARG A 112 15.86 17.14 -3.96
CA ARG A 112 16.31 16.05 -3.09
C ARG A 112 15.13 15.29 -2.51
N ASP A 113 14.13 16.01 -2.00
CA ASP A 113 12.97 15.39 -1.37
C ASP A 113 12.17 14.55 -2.39
N CYS A 114 12.03 15.04 -3.62
CA CYS A 114 11.43 14.28 -4.74
C CYS A 114 12.18 12.97 -5.04
N ILE A 115 13.51 13.02 -5.18
CA ILE A 115 14.33 11.83 -5.47
C ILE A 115 14.19 10.80 -4.33
N ILE A 116 14.26 11.26 -3.07
CA ILE A 116 14.12 10.38 -1.91
C ILE A 116 12.73 9.74 -1.89
N THR A 117 11.66 10.53 -2.05
CA THR A 117 10.28 10.02 -2.00
C THR A 117 10.01 8.98 -3.09
N VAL A 118 10.45 9.23 -4.33
CA VAL A 118 10.28 8.27 -5.43
C VAL A 118 11.11 7.00 -5.18
N ALA A 119 12.34 7.13 -4.71
CA ALA A 119 13.18 5.98 -4.39
C ALA A 119 12.58 5.12 -3.26
N VAL A 120 12.09 5.76 -2.20
CA VAL A 120 11.40 5.07 -1.09
C VAL A 120 10.13 4.38 -1.59
N ASN A 121 9.30 5.04 -2.41
CA ASN A 121 8.10 4.43 -3.00
C ASN A 121 8.42 3.15 -3.79
N SER A 122 9.42 3.19 -4.67
CA SER A 122 9.84 2.02 -5.45
C SER A 122 10.44 0.93 -4.57
N PHE A 123 11.28 1.30 -3.59
CA PHE A 123 11.81 0.35 -2.61
C PHE A 123 10.70 -0.35 -1.84
N THR A 124 9.70 0.40 -1.36
CA THR A 124 8.56 -0.16 -0.61
C THR A 124 7.74 -1.11 -1.46
N SER A 125 7.59 -0.84 -2.76
CA SER A 125 6.92 -1.75 -3.69
C SER A 125 7.70 -3.06 -3.90
N ILE A 126 9.02 -3.00 -3.99
CA ILE A 126 9.87 -4.21 -4.07
C ILE A 126 9.84 -4.98 -2.74
N PHE A 127 9.97 -4.27 -1.62
CA PHE A 127 9.94 -4.84 -0.28
C PHE A 127 8.61 -5.53 0.02
N SER A 128 7.48 -4.89 -0.29
CA SER A 128 6.16 -5.50 -0.18
C SER A 128 6.01 -6.69 -1.11
N GLY A 129 6.55 -6.64 -2.33
CA GLY A 129 6.62 -7.78 -3.24
C GLY A 129 7.30 -8.98 -2.60
N VAL A 130 8.48 -8.81 -1.98
CA VAL A 130 9.19 -9.91 -1.29
C VAL A 130 8.34 -10.46 -0.13
N VAL A 131 7.72 -9.59 0.68
CA VAL A 131 6.82 -9.98 1.77
C VAL A 131 5.67 -10.84 1.22
N ILE A 132 4.95 -10.33 0.23
CA ILE A 132 3.78 -11.00 -0.36
C ILE A 132 4.17 -12.36 -0.93
N PHE A 133 5.22 -12.41 -1.75
CA PHE A 133 5.62 -13.63 -2.43
C PHE A 133 6.18 -14.68 -1.46
N SER A 134 6.73 -14.31 -0.29
CA SER A 134 7.11 -15.29 0.73
C SER A 134 5.90 -16.11 1.23
N TYR A 135 4.74 -15.46 1.43
CA TYR A 135 3.51 -16.13 1.85
C TYR A 135 2.83 -16.86 0.68
N LEU A 136 2.89 -16.33 -0.55
CA LEU A 136 2.38 -17.05 -1.72
C LEU A 136 3.14 -18.34 -1.99
N GLY A 137 4.47 -18.36 -1.80
CA GLY A 137 5.27 -19.59 -1.90
C GLY A 137 4.85 -20.64 -0.87
N PHE A 138 4.61 -20.22 0.37
CA PHE A 138 4.05 -21.08 1.40
C PHE A 138 2.66 -21.61 1.06
N LEU A 139 1.76 -20.75 0.58
CA LEU A 139 0.40 -21.14 0.22
C LEU A 139 0.39 -22.09 -1.00
N SER A 140 1.24 -21.83 -1.99
CA SER A 140 1.46 -22.70 -3.15
C SER A 140 1.87 -24.12 -2.71
N LEU A 141 2.86 -24.22 -1.83
CA LEU A 141 3.29 -25.51 -1.27
C LEU A 141 2.18 -26.20 -0.49
N LYS A 142 1.45 -25.45 0.34
CA LYS A 142 0.38 -26.00 1.19
C LYS A 142 -0.83 -26.49 0.38
N THR A 143 -1.19 -25.75 -0.68
CA THR A 143 -2.35 -26.05 -1.53
C THR A 143 -2.02 -26.95 -2.72
N GLN A 144 -0.74 -27.27 -2.93
CA GLN A 144 -0.24 -28.03 -4.09
C GLN A 144 -0.68 -27.40 -5.42
N LYS A 145 -0.66 -26.06 -5.48
CA LYS A 145 -0.99 -25.26 -6.67
C LYS A 145 0.20 -24.42 -7.07
N ASP A 146 0.39 -24.22 -8.37
CA ASP A 146 1.42 -23.33 -8.88
C ASP A 146 1.22 -21.87 -8.40
N ILE A 147 2.31 -21.11 -8.27
CA ILE A 147 2.29 -19.75 -7.74
C ILE A 147 1.40 -18.83 -8.58
N ASP A 148 1.37 -18.99 -9.90
CA ASP A 148 0.52 -18.20 -10.80
C ASP A 148 -1.00 -18.43 -10.55
N LYS A 149 -1.38 -19.56 -9.95
CA LYS A 149 -2.78 -19.86 -9.60
C LYS A 149 -3.20 -19.26 -8.26
N VAL A 150 -2.26 -18.99 -7.37
CA VAL A 150 -2.53 -18.36 -6.06
C VAL A 150 -2.18 -16.86 -6.05
N ALA A 151 -1.29 -16.42 -6.93
CA ALA A 151 -0.92 -15.03 -7.14
C ALA A 151 -2.03 -14.33 -7.95
N THR A 152 -3.04 -13.84 -7.24
CA THR A 152 -4.04 -12.92 -7.81
C THR A 152 -3.57 -11.47 -7.68
N GLU A 153 -4.16 -10.57 -8.47
CA GLU A 153 -3.91 -9.13 -8.38
C GLU A 153 -5.10 -8.41 -7.71
N GLY A 154 -4.84 -7.18 -7.24
CA GLY A 154 -5.87 -6.31 -6.71
C GLY A 154 -6.42 -6.74 -5.33
N PRO A 155 -7.65 -6.33 -4.97
CA PRO A 155 -8.20 -6.55 -3.63
C PRO A 155 -8.29 -8.03 -3.22
N GLY A 156 -8.45 -8.95 -4.17
CA GLY A 156 -8.53 -10.39 -3.89
C GLY A 156 -7.27 -10.95 -3.23
N LEU A 157 -6.09 -10.44 -3.61
CA LEU A 157 -4.82 -10.85 -3.00
C LEU A 157 -4.80 -10.55 -1.50
N VAL A 158 -5.23 -9.35 -1.14
CA VAL A 158 -5.15 -8.80 0.22
C VAL A 158 -6.30 -9.22 1.11
N PHE A 159 -7.49 -9.45 0.55
CA PHE A 159 -8.70 -9.78 1.32
C PHE A 159 -9.12 -11.25 1.26
N ILE A 160 -8.49 -12.07 0.41
CA ILE A 160 -8.79 -13.50 0.27
C ILE A 160 -7.53 -14.33 0.47
N VAL A 161 -6.53 -14.17 -0.41
CA VAL A 161 -5.35 -15.05 -0.47
C VAL A 161 -4.45 -14.88 0.76
N TYR A 162 -4.14 -13.64 1.13
CA TYR A 162 -3.27 -13.38 2.29
C TYR A 162 -3.90 -13.80 3.63
N PRO A 163 -5.18 -13.46 3.90
CA PRO A 163 -5.86 -13.96 5.08
C PRO A 163 -5.94 -15.48 5.13
N GLU A 164 -6.11 -16.16 3.99
CA GLU A 164 -6.04 -17.62 3.91
C GLU A 164 -4.68 -18.15 4.36
N ALA A 165 -3.58 -17.57 3.87
CA ALA A 165 -2.23 -17.95 4.30
C ALA A 165 -2.03 -17.68 5.80
N ILE A 166 -2.42 -16.50 6.28
CA ILE A 166 -2.30 -16.08 7.68
C ILE A 166 -3.12 -16.97 8.63
N ALA A 167 -4.33 -17.37 8.23
CA ALA A 167 -5.24 -18.19 9.04
C ALA A 167 -4.61 -19.54 9.43
N THR A 168 -3.63 -20.00 8.65
CA THR A 168 -2.93 -21.27 8.90
C THR A 168 -1.77 -21.16 9.89
N LEU A 169 -1.37 -19.95 10.26
CA LEU A 169 -0.27 -19.73 11.20
C LEU A 169 -0.73 -19.92 12.65
N PRO A 170 0.14 -20.43 13.53
CA PRO A 170 -0.13 -20.39 14.96
C PRO A 170 -0.27 -18.93 15.42
N GLY A 171 -1.31 -18.65 16.20
CA GLY A 171 -1.64 -17.29 16.61
C GLY A 171 -2.20 -16.41 15.48
N SER A 172 -2.91 -17.00 14.51
CA SER A 172 -3.49 -16.31 13.33
C SER A 172 -4.18 -14.98 13.62
N MET A 173 -4.83 -14.84 14.79
CA MET A 173 -5.46 -13.59 15.22
C MET A 173 -4.49 -12.42 15.28
N PHE A 174 -3.30 -12.61 15.86
CA PHE A 174 -2.28 -11.56 15.95
C PHE A 174 -1.84 -11.08 14.56
N TRP A 175 -1.54 -12.04 13.68
CA TRP A 175 -1.11 -11.77 12.30
C TRP A 175 -2.19 -11.05 11.48
N ALA A 176 -3.45 -11.44 11.63
CA ALA A 176 -4.57 -10.80 10.97
C ALA A 176 -4.75 -9.35 11.45
N ILE A 177 -4.69 -9.10 12.76
CA ILE A 177 -4.83 -7.76 13.34
C ILE A 177 -3.75 -6.82 12.80
N ILE A 178 -2.47 -7.21 12.89
CA ILE A 178 -1.39 -6.32 12.42
C ILE A 178 -1.45 -6.08 10.91
N PHE A 179 -1.84 -7.10 10.13
CA PHE A 179 -1.95 -7.00 8.68
C PHE A 179 -3.08 -6.05 8.25
N PHE A 180 -4.29 -6.22 8.79
CA PHE A 180 -5.41 -5.34 8.46
C PHE A 180 -5.22 -3.92 9.00
N PHE A 181 -4.54 -3.77 10.15
CA PHE A 181 -4.20 -2.45 10.67
C PHE A 181 -3.16 -1.73 9.80
N MET A 182 -2.18 -2.47 9.25
CA MET A 182 -1.28 -1.95 8.21
C MET A 182 -2.05 -1.51 6.97
N LEU A 183 -3.00 -2.32 6.45
CA LEU A 183 -3.80 -1.94 5.29
C LEU A 183 -4.63 -0.68 5.54
N LEU A 184 -5.20 -0.55 6.74
CA LEU A 184 -5.93 0.65 7.15
C LEU A 184 -5.00 1.87 7.14
N ALA A 185 -3.80 1.77 7.71
CA ALA A 185 -2.83 2.87 7.72
C ALA A 185 -2.40 3.29 6.30
N LEU A 186 -2.08 2.33 5.42
CA LEU A 186 -1.76 2.60 4.01
C LEU A 186 -2.90 3.30 3.26
N GLY A 187 -4.14 2.88 3.52
CA GLY A 187 -5.33 3.49 2.94
C GLY A 187 -5.59 4.91 3.45
N LEU A 188 -5.41 5.14 4.76
CA LEU A 188 -5.59 6.45 5.39
C LEU A 188 -4.59 7.48 4.85
N ASP A 189 -3.30 7.13 4.75
CA ASP A 189 -2.28 8.06 4.24
C ASP A 189 -2.55 8.48 2.79
N SER A 190 -2.96 7.52 1.96
CA SER A 190 -3.34 7.79 0.57
C SER A 190 -4.57 8.69 0.49
N ALA A 191 -5.56 8.46 1.35
CA ALA A 191 -6.77 9.26 1.42
C ALA A 191 -6.51 10.68 1.94
N PHE A 192 -5.56 10.87 2.86
CA PHE A 192 -5.15 12.22 3.29
C PHE A 192 -4.64 13.04 2.12
N GLY A 193 -3.76 12.48 1.29
CA GLY A 193 -3.25 13.16 0.10
C GLY A 193 -4.33 13.48 -0.94
N GLY A 194 -5.27 12.55 -1.15
CA GLY A 194 -6.38 12.73 -2.07
C GLY A 194 -7.37 13.80 -1.62
N LEU A 195 -7.61 13.95 -0.32
CA LEU A 195 -8.51 14.97 0.24
C LEU A 195 -7.81 16.33 0.43
N GLU A 196 -6.54 16.36 0.79
CA GLU A 196 -5.79 17.61 1.02
C GLU A 196 -5.65 18.42 -0.29
N SER A 197 -5.52 17.74 -1.44
CA SER A 197 -5.40 18.38 -2.76
C SER A 197 -6.57 19.33 -3.08
N PRO A 198 -7.84 18.86 -3.16
CA PRO A 198 -8.98 19.74 -3.40
C PRO A 198 -9.24 20.71 -2.24
N LEU A 199 -9.00 20.32 -0.98
CA LEU A 199 -9.19 21.20 0.17
C LEU A 199 -8.24 22.40 0.15
N THR A 200 -6.97 22.17 -0.20
CA THR A 200 -5.98 23.25 -0.34
C THR A 200 -6.35 24.15 -1.52
N GLY A 201 -6.72 23.57 -2.68
CA GLY A 201 -7.14 24.36 -3.85
C GLY A 201 -8.35 25.24 -3.58
N ILE A 202 -9.41 24.70 -2.94
CA ILE A 202 -10.60 25.48 -2.57
C ILE A 202 -10.23 26.58 -1.57
N ARG A 203 -9.37 26.27 -0.59
CA ARG A 203 -8.94 27.25 0.41
C ARG A 203 -8.16 28.39 -0.22
N ASP A 204 -7.25 28.11 -1.14
CA ASP A 204 -6.40 29.13 -1.76
C ASP A 204 -7.18 30.05 -2.70
N GLU A 205 -8.23 29.55 -3.38
CA GLU A 205 -9.07 30.33 -4.28
C GLU A 205 -10.10 31.22 -3.56
N PHE A 206 -10.60 30.80 -2.39
CA PHE A 206 -11.70 31.46 -1.68
C PHE A 206 -11.31 32.07 -0.31
N SER A 207 -10.02 32.14 0.00
CA SER A 207 -9.45 32.80 1.20
C SER A 207 -8.98 34.22 0.90
#